data_AF-A0AAD9ZLD4-F1
#
_entry.id   AF-A0AAD9ZLD4-F1
#
_cell.length_a   1.000
_cell.length_b   1.000
_cell.length_c   1.000
_cell.angle_alpha   90.00
_cell.angle_beta   90.00
_cell.angle_gamma   90.00
#
_symmetry.space_group_name_H-M   'P 1'
#
loop_
_entity.id
_entity.type
_entity.pdbx_description
1 polymer ?
#
loop_
_entity_poly.entity_id
_entity_poly.type
_entity_poly.pdbx_seq_one_letter_code
_entity_poly.pdbx_strand_id
1 'polypeptide(L)'
;MKLQFSTKFLQQKHQNSCGVLASIFSTKTQTKVSIFSTKTEIETQSSSSKLLYDRIQVIGDLKTSVVPVLDQWVSEGRSIDRGQLRNLVEIMKNLRRFNHALEISQWMTDRHNFALSPKGLFEKAESAVNKALEGKKPQASLWNVLAVGYEKDNQMPKAVEMLKRAISVGKQGWSPNSVTLDSCLDYLEGQEDVDGVKDMIRLLKKSGPLTRDIYHRWLRTCVAAGDSVYEVVDQSKMDGFSVDEETDKILKTGQSL
;
A
#
# COMPACT_ATOMS: atom_id res chain seq x y z
N MET A 1 -29.56 -37.59 32.22
CA MET A 1 -30.53 -36.58 31.73
C MET A 1 -29.88 -35.90 30.53
N LYS A 2 -30.29 -36.28 29.30
CA LYS A 2 -29.77 -35.76 28.02
C LYS A 2 -30.74 -34.68 27.52
N LEU A 3 -30.23 -33.55 27.03
CA LEU A 3 -30.98 -32.62 26.19
C LEU A 3 -30.34 -32.57 24.81
N GLN A 4 -31.19 -32.67 23.79
CA GLN A 4 -30.85 -32.87 22.38
C GLN A 4 -30.91 -31.58 21.57
N PHE A 5 -30.17 -31.62 20.46
CA PHE A 5 -30.09 -30.69 19.32
C PHE A 5 -31.45 -30.36 18.66
N SER A 6 -31.55 -29.18 18.00
CA SER A 6 -31.84 -29.13 16.55
C SER A 6 -31.61 -27.73 15.94
N THR A 7 -31.07 -27.76 14.73
CA THR A 7 -30.88 -26.70 13.74
C THR A 7 -32.08 -26.58 12.79
N LYS A 8 -32.04 -25.57 11.89
CA LYS A 8 -32.89 -25.25 10.71
C LYS A 8 -34.06 -24.29 11.01
N PHE A 9 -34.33 -23.23 10.25
CA PHE A 9 -34.61 -23.22 8.82
C PHE A 9 -34.43 -21.83 8.15
N LEU A 10 -33.97 -21.86 6.89
CA LEU A 10 -33.92 -20.78 5.91
C LEU A 10 -35.27 -20.63 5.15
N GLN A 11 -35.50 -19.43 4.61
CA GLN A 11 -36.18 -19.09 3.34
C GLN A 11 -37.71 -19.31 3.15
N GLN A 12 -38.35 -18.20 2.71
CA GLN A 12 -39.24 -18.10 1.52
C GLN A 12 -40.75 -17.83 1.67
N LYS A 13 -41.18 -16.65 1.17
CA LYS A 13 -42.38 -16.34 0.33
C LYS A 13 -42.55 -14.80 0.35
N HIS A 14 -42.47 -14.01 -0.73
CA HIS A 14 -43.01 -14.03 -2.10
C HIS A 14 -44.56 -14.03 -2.19
N GLN A 15 -45.06 -12.88 -2.70
CA GLN A 15 -46.30 -12.58 -3.44
C GLN A 15 -47.68 -12.59 -2.74
N ASN A 16 -48.42 -11.48 -2.92
CA ASN A 16 -49.80 -11.35 -3.44
C ASN A 16 -50.21 -9.85 -3.47
N SER A 17 -50.28 -9.21 -4.66
CA SER A 17 -51.47 -8.90 -5.49
C SER A 17 -52.34 -7.73 -4.96
N CYS A 18 -52.42 -6.54 -5.56
CA CYS A 18 -52.99 -6.10 -6.86
C CYS A 18 -54.45 -5.59 -6.76
N GLY A 19 -54.64 -4.29 -7.08
CA GLY A 19 -55.86 -3.69 -7.64
C GLY A 19 -56.87 -3.08 -6.65
N VAL A 20 -57.66 -2.02 -6.92
CA VAL A 20 -57.87 -1.02 -7.98
C VAL A 20 -58.75 0.07 -7.29
N LEU A 21 -58.60 1.39 -7.49
CA LEU A 21 -59.46 2.22 -8.35
C LEU A 21 -58.98 3.68 -8.40
N ALA A 22 -58.83 4.16 -9.64
CA ALA A 22 -58.79 5.58 -10.07
C ALA A 22 -60.07 6.32 -9.61
N SER A 23 -60.20 7.64 -9.59
CA SER A 23 -59.78 8.73 -10.49
C SER A 23 -60.11 10.05 -9.71
N ILE A 24 -59.75 11.29 -10.04
CA ILE A 24 -60.30 12.12 -11.12
C ILE A 24 -59.56 13.51 -11.06
N PHE A 25 -58.85 13.87 -12.15
CA PHE A 25 -58.58 15.21 -12.76
C PHE A 25 -57.94 16.33 -11.91
N SER A 26 -57.20 17.32 -12.41
CA SER A 26 -56.63 17.81 -13.69
C SER A 26 -56.04 19.18 -13.29
N THR A 27 -54.82 19.58 -13.66
CA THR A 27 -54.62 20.44 -14.83
C THR A 27 -53.20 20.32 -15.38
N LYS A 28 -53.14 20.20 -16.71
CA LYS A 28 -51.94 20.30 -17.56
C LYS A 28 -51.24 21.66 -17.41
N THR A 29 -49.92 21.62 -17.34
CA THR A 29 -49.05 22.59 -18.02
C THR A 29 -48.07 21.81 -18.89
N GLN A 30 -48.25 21.90 -20.21
CA GLN A 30 -47.31 21.39 -21.20
C GLN A 30 -46.19 22.42 -21.36
N THR A 31 -45.03 22.15 -20.78
CA THR A 31 -43.79 22.73 -21.27
C THR A 31 -43.13 21.68 -22.14
N LYS A 32 -43.14 21.92 -23.47
CA LYS A 32 -42.35 21.16 -24.44
C LYS A 32 -40.88 21.23 -24.02
N VAL A 33 -40.37 20.17 -23.40
CA VAL A 33 -38.93 19.90 -23.42
C VAL A 33 -38.68 19.08 -24.67
N SER A 34 -38.06 19.74 -25.65
CA SER A 34 -37.56 19.11 -26.87
C SER A 34 -36.59 18.00 -26.47
N ILE A 35 -36.99 16.76 -26.72
CA ILE A 35 -36.14 15.59 -26.59
C ILE A 35 -35.23 15.62 -27.83
N PHE A 36 -34.13 16.37 -27.77
CA PHE A 36 -33.09 16.20 -28.78
C PHE A 36 -32.26 14.99 -28.35
N SER A 37 -32.61 13.85 -28.95
CA SER A 37 -31.82 12.64 -28.93
C SER A 37 -30.55 12.87 -29.74
N THR A 38 -29.47 13.30 -29.08
CA THR A 38 -28.13 13.21 -29.66
C THR A 38 -27.48 11.91 -29.18
N LYS A 39 -27.41 10.92 -30.08
CA LYS A 39 -26.42 9.85 -29.96
C LYS A 39 -25.04 10.50 -30.02
N THR A 40 -24.36 10.59 -28.89
CA THR A 40 -22.92 10.77 -28.86
C THR A 40 -22.32 9.44 -28.42
N GLU A 41 -21.75 8.75 -29.39
CA GLU A 41 -20.83 7.63 -29.18
C GLU A 41 -19.65 8.15 -28.34
N ILE A 42 -19.68 7.86 -27.04
CA ILE A 42 -18.50 7.89 -26.19
C ILE A 42 -18.05 6.43 -26.08
N GLU A 43 -17.23 6.03 -27.03
CA GLU A 43 -16.51 4.77 -26.99
C GLU A 43 -15.49 4.81 -25.84
N THR A 44 -15.59 3.81 -24.97
CA THR A 44 -14.54 3.34 -24.04
C THR A 44 -13.95 4.34 -23.04
N GLN A 45 -14.81 5.08 -22.32
CA GLN A 45 -14.39 5.54 -20.98
C GLN A 45 -14.45 4.34 -20.04
N SER A 46 -13.36 4.08 -19.30
CA SER A 46 -13.34 3.03 -18.28
C SER A 46 -14.60 3.13 -17.42
N SER A 47 -15.28 2.01 -17.17
CA SER A 47 -16.59 1.95 -16.49
C SER A 47 -16.66 2.84 -15.23
N SER A 48 -15.54 3.00 -14.52
CA SER A 48 -15.39 3.87 -13.35
C SER A 48 -15.62 5.37 -13.64
N SER A 49 -15.09 5.91 -14.75
CA SER A 49 -15.20 7.33 -15.11
C SER A 49 -16.65 7.74 -15.38
N LYS A 50 -17.39 6.86 -16.07
CA LYS A 50 -18.79 7.07 -16.41
C LYS A 50 -19.66 7.08 -15.14
N LEU A 51 -19.40 6.16 -14.21
CA LEU A 51 -20.14 6.06 -12.95
C LEU A 51 -19.94 7.27 -12.03
N LEU A 52 -18.72 7.84 -11.96
CA LEU A 52 -18.47 9.06 -11.20
C LEU A 52 -19.20 10.26 -11.84
N TYR A 53 -19.12 10.37 -13.16
CA TYR A 53 -19.84 11.39 -13.91
C TYR A 53 -21.36 11.30 -13.68
N ASP A 54 -21.95 10.11 -13.77
CA ASP A 54 -23.38 9.87 -13.55
C ASP A 54 -23.81 10.33 -12.14
N ARG A 55 -23.01 10.04 -11.10
CA ARG A 55 -23.30 10.48 -9.72
C ARG A 55 -23.28 12.01 -9.57
N ILE A 56 -22.39 12.70 -10.28
CA ILE A 56 -22.28 14.17 -10.22
C ILE A 56 -23.32 14.85 -11.13
N GLN A 57 -23.74 14.17 -12.20
CA GLN A 57 -24.81 14.65 -13.07
C GLN A 57 -26.17 14.66 -12.37
N VAL A 58 -26.43 13.70 -11.47
CA VAL A 58 -27.66 13.62 -10.66
C VAL A 58 -27.82 14.84 -9.73
N ILE A 59 -26.73 15.51 -9.36
CA ILE A 59 -26.77 16.79 -8.66
C ILE A 59 -27.27 17.84 -9.65
N GLY A 60 -28.58 17.94 -9.85
CA GLY A 60 -29.18 18.80 -10.88
C GLY A 60 -29.07 20.30 -10.59
N ASP A 61 -28.73 20.69 -9.35
CA ASP A 61 -28.58 22.08 -8.93
C ASP A 61 -27.14 22.59 -9.13
N LEU A 62 -27.01 23.85 -9.56
CA LEU A 62 -25.76 24.56 -9.85
C LEU A 62 -25.07 25.13 -8.61
N LYS A 63 -25.79 25.16 -7.47
CA LYS A 63 -25.30 25.67 -6.18
C LYS A 63 -24.95 24.56 -5.19
N THR A 64 -25.31 23.33 -5.49
CA THR A 64 -25.04 22.19 -4.62
C THR A 64 -23.62 21.70 -4.85
N SER A 65 -22.80 21.73 -3.80
CA SER A 65 -21.38 21.38 -3.92
C SER A 65 -21.16 19.94 -4.36
N VAL A 66 -20.20 19.71 -5.26
CA VAL A 66 -19.81 18.37 -5.72
C VAL A 66 -18.78 17.69 -4.81
N VAL A 67 -18.19 18.43 -3.88
CA VAL A 67 -17.16 17.96 -2.95
C VAL A 67 -17.59 16.75 -2.10
N PRO A 68 -18.81 16.71 -1.51
CA PRO A 68 -19.22 15.55 -0.70
C PRO A 68 -19.31 14.26 -1.50
N VAL A 69 -19.65 14.33 -2.79
CA VAL A 69 -19.72 13.16 -3.67
C VAL A 69 -18.32 12.66 -4.04
N LEU A 70 -17.38 13.57 -4.22
CA LEU A 70 -15.97 13.23 -4.42
C LEU A 70 -15.37 12.59 -3.15
N ASP A 71 -15.62 13.18 -1.98
CA ASP A 71 -15.17 12.66 -0.69
C ASP A 71 -15.76 11.27 -0.42
N GLN A 72 -17.06 11.09 -0.69
CA GLN A 72 -17.73 9.81 -0.57
C GLN A 72 -17.11 8.76 -1.49
N TRP A 73 -16.79 9.11 -2.74
CA TRP A 73 -16.17 8.20 -3.69
C TRP A 73 -14.79 7.70 -3.21
N VAL A 74 -13.99 8.58 -2.61
CA VAL A 74 -12.71 8.22 -1.99
C VAL A 74 -12.93 7.33 -0.76
N SER A 75 -13.93 7.64 0.08
CA SER A 75 -14.25 6.82 1.26
C SER A 75 -14.71 5.40 0.91
N GLU A 76 -15.30 5.22 -0.27
CA GLU A 76 -15.68 3.91 -0.83
C GLU A 76 -14.46 3.12 -1.38
N GLY A 77 -13.23 3.62 -1.19
CA GLY A 77 -11.98 2.94 -1.53
C GLY A 77 -11.67 2.88 -3.02
N ARG A 78 -12.37 3.66 -3.85
CA ARG A 78 -12.15 3.69 -5.30
C ARG A 78 -11.09 4.70 -5.68
N SER A 79 -10.10 4.26 -6.46
CA SER A 79 -9.07 5.16 -7.00
C SER A 79 -9.69 6.12 -8.02
N ILE A 80 -9.47 7.42 -7.82
CA ILE A 80 -9.74 8.46 -8.82
C ILE A 80 -8.41 8.86 -9.45
N ASP A 81 -8.28 8.66 -10.76
CA ASP A 81 -7.11 9.09 -11.50
C ASP A 81 -7.16 10.58 -11.88
N ARG A 82 -5.99 11.21 -12.03
CA ARG A 82 -5.87 12.62 -12.43
C ARG A 82 -6.46 12.89 -13.80
N GLY A 83 -6.35 11.94 -14.74
CA GLY A 83 -6.97 12.02 -16.06
C GLY A 83 -8.49 12.04 -15.97
N GLN A 84 -9.08 11.26 -15.06
CA GLN A 84 -10.53 11.22 -14.85
C GLN A 84 -11.07 12.56 -14.34
N LEU A 85 -10.39 13.20 -13.38
CA LEU A 85 -10.82 14.52 -12.89
C LEU A 85 -10.57 15.64 -13.90
N ARG A 86 -9.51 15.58 -14.71
CA ARG A 86 -9.33 16.53 -15.83
C ARG A 86 -10.47 16.41 -16.84
N ASN A 87 -10.84 15.18 -17.20
CA ASN A 87 -11.97 14.94 -18.08
C ASN A 87 -13.28 15.45 -17.46
N LEU A 88 -13.49 15.22 -16.16
CA LEU A 88 -14.67 15.71 -15.45
C LEU A 88 -14.73 17.24 -15.42
N VAL A 89 -13.61 17.94 -15.15
CA VAL A 89 -13.54 19.41 -15.23
C VAL A 89 -13.92 19.89 -16.63
N GLU A 90 -13.43 19.23 -17.68
CA GLU A 90 -13.73 19.59 -19.05
C GLU A 90 -15.21 19.36 -19.41
N ILE A 91 -15.79 18.25 -18.96
CA ILE A 91 -17.22 17.99 -19.12
C ILE A 91 -18.06 19.05 -18.39
N MET A 92 -17.70 19.41 -17.16
CA MET A 92 -18.43 20.43 -16.39
C MET A 92 -18.33 21.82 -17.01
N LYS A 93 -17.19 22.17 -17.62
CA LYS A 93 -17.04 23.40 -18.42
C LYS A 93 -17.94 23.39 -19.65
N ASN A 94 -18.00 22.27 -20.37
CA ASN A 94 -18.87 22.11 -21.54
C ASN A 94 -20.36 22.20 -21.18
N LEU A 95 -20.74 21.74 -19.98
CA LEU A 95 -22.08 21.88 -19.42
C LEU A 95 -22.36 23.27 -18.80
N ARG A 96 -21.43 24.23 -18.92
CA ARG A 96 -21.48 25.56 -18.29
C ARG A 96 -21.65 25.55 -16.76
N ARG A 97 -21.28 24.45 -16.11
CA ARG A 97 -21.30 24.26 -14.65
C ARG A 97 -19.96 24.69 -14.03
N PHE A 98 -19.60 25.97 -14.21
CA PHE A 98 -18.28 26.48 -13.83
C PHE A 98 -17.98 26.40 -12.33
N ASN A 99 -19.00 26.54 -11.47
CA ASN A 99 -18.83 26.38 -10.02
C ASN A 99 -18.36 24.96 -9.67
N HIS A 100 -18.98 23.94 -10.25
CA HIS A 100 -18.54 22.57 -10.02
C HIS A 100 -17.19 22.29 -10.66
N ALA A 101 -16.91 22.83 -11.85
CA ALA A 101 -15.58 22.72 -12.45
C ALA A 101 -14.50 23.34 -11.55
N LEU A 102 -14.80 24.47 -10.93
CA LEU A 102 -13.94 25.15 -9.96
C LEU A 102 -13.79 24.32 -8.69
N GLU A 103 -14.88 23.84 -8.10
CA GLU A 103 -14.85 22.99 -6.91
C GLU A 103 -14.06 21.71 -7.15
N ILE A 104 -14.20 21.07 -8.32
CA ILE A 104 -13.38 19.90 -8.69
C ILE A 104 -11.92 20.31 -8.80
N SER A 105 -11.60 21.42 -9.46
CA SER A 105 -10.22 21.91 -9.58
C SER A 105 -9.59 22.30 -8.24
N GLN A 106 -10.38 22.84 -7.32
CA GLN A 106 -9.96 23.17 -5.95
C GLN A 106 -9.79 21.88 -5.14
N TRP A 107 -10.72 20.93 -5.25
CA TRP A 107 -10.60 19.62 -4.61
C TRP A 107 -9.35 18.85 -5.08
N MET A 108 -8.98 18.98 -6.36
CA MET A 108 -7.72 18.49 -6.94
C MET A 108 -6.45 19.11 -6.32
N THR A 109 -6.57 20.29 -5.70
CA THR A 109 -5.44 21.08 -5.17
C THR A 109 -5.37 21.02 -3.64
N ASP A 110 -6.52 21.12 -2.97
CA ASP A 110 -6.65 21.35 -1.53
C ASP A 110 -6.76 20.07 -0.71
N ARG A 111 -7.40 19.02 -1.25
CA ARG A 111 -7.69 17.77 -0.50
C ARG A 111 -6.97 16.54 -0.99
N HIS A 112 -6.57 16.53 -2.26
CA HIS A 112 -5.89 15.39 -2.85
C HIS A 112 -4.70 15.86 -3.68
N ASN A 113 -3.51 15.87 -3.04
CA ASN A 113 -2.33 15.28 -3.68
C ASN A 113 -2.75 13.87 -4.12
N PHE A 114 -3.42 13.78 -5.29
CA PHE A 114 -3.97 12.58 -5.89
C PHE A 114 -3.09 11.43 -5.54
N ALA A 115 -3.58 10.57 -4.63
CA ALA A 115 -2.91 9.40 -4.13
C ALA A 115 -1.47 9.33 -4.64
N LEU A 116 -0.59 10.13 -4.05
CA LEU A 116 0.72 9.56 -3.83
C LEU A 116 0.31 8.33 -3.01
N SER A 117 0.35 7.16 -3.65
CA SER A 117 0.28 5.92 -2.93
C SER A 117 1.25 6.06 -1.74
N PRO A 118 1.10 5.31 -0.65
CA PRO A 118 2.15 5.28 0.37
C PRO A 118 3.55 5.26 -0.28
N LYS A 119 3.72 4.45 -1.34
CA LYS A 119 4.86 4.48 -2.27
C LYS A 119 5.26 5.87 -2.81
N GLY A 120 4.34 6.64 -3.38
CA GLY A 120 4.62 7.99 -3.89
C GLY A 120 4.97 9.02 -2.79
N LEU A 121 4.44 8.88 -1.57
CA LEU A 121 4.83 9.73 -0.44
C LEU A 121 6.25 9.40 0.03
N PHE A 122 6.59 8.11 0.08
CA PHE A 122 7.94 7.66 0.40
C PHE A 122 8.95 8.03 -0.69
N GLU A 123 8.62 7.90 -1.97
CA GLU A 123 9.48 8.32 -3.09
C GLU A 123 9.73 9.82 -3.06
N LYS A 124 8.71 10.62 -2.71
CA LYS A 124 8.86 12.06 -2.53
C LYS A 124 9.68 12.39 -1.27
N ALA A 125 9.50 11.65 -0.18
CA ALA A 125 10.30 11.79 1.04
C ALA A 125 11.77 11.44 0.78
N GLU A 126 12.03 10.35 0.05
CA GLU A 126 13.37 9.93 -0.35
C GLU A 126 14.03 10.95 -1.29
N SER A 127 13.29 11.44 -2.29
CA SER A 127 13.77 12.51 -3.18
C SER A 127 14.09 13.79 -2.40
N ALA A 128 13.24 14.19 -1.46
CA ALA A 128 13.47 15.35 -0.61
C ALA A 128 14.70 15.15 0.30
N VAL A 129 14.87 13.95 0.86
CA VAL A 129 16.05 13.57 1.65
C VAL A 129 17.30 13.64 0.78
N ASN A 130 17.33 12.98 -0.38
CA ASN A 130 18.48 12.99 -1.29
C ASN A 130 18.85 14.41 -1.73
N LYS A 131 17.86 15.25 -2.05
CA LYS A 131 18.08 16.65 -2.41
C LYS A 131 18.59 17.49 -1.23
N ALA A 132 18.06 17.28 -0.02
CA ALA A 132 18.55 17.98 1.18
C ALA A 132 19.98 17.56 1.56
N LEU A 133 20.40 16.38 1.08
CA LEU A 133 21.73 15.81 1.26
C LEU A 133 22.68 16.14 0.10
N GLU A 134 22.23 16.81 -0.96
CA GLU A 134 23.12 17.37 -1.98
C GLU A 134 24.06 18.39 -1.32
N GLY A 135 25.31 17.96 -1.09
CA GLY A 135 26.34 18.73 -0.39
C GLY A 135 26.39 18.54 1.13
N LYS A 136 25.60 17.64 1.73
CA LYS A 136 25.63 17.35 3.18
C LYS A 136 25.72 15.84 3.45
N LYS A 137 26.48 15.44 4.47
CA LYS A 137 26.60 14.03 4.84
C LYS A 137 25.29 13.55 5.51
N PRO A 138 24.64 12.50 5.00
CA PRO A 138 23.46 11.93 5.64
C PRO A 138 23.75 11.44 7.05
N GLN A 139 22.79 11.58 7.96
CA GLN A 139 22.87 10.94 9.28
C GLN A 139 22.28 9.53 9.21
N ALA A 140 22.90 8.57 9.90
CA ALA A 140 22.44 7.18 9.94
C ALA A 140 20.99 7.05 10.46
N SER A 141 20.60 7.88 11.43
CA SER A 141 19.24 7.93 11.98
C SER A 141 18.17 8.25 10.94
N LEU A 142 18.49 9.06 9.92
CA LEU A 142 17.54 9.42 8.87
C LEU A 142 17.19 8.21 7.99
N TRP A 143 18.20 7.44 7.59
CA TRP A 143 18.00 6.19 6.84
C TRP A 143 17.26 5.15 7.67
N ASN A 144 17.53 5.06 8.97
CA ASN A 144 16.79 4.18 9.87
C ASN A 144 15.30 4.54 9.93
N VAL A 145 14.96 5.83 9.97
CA VAL A 145 13.55 6.28 9.93
C VAL A 145 12.88 5.90 8.60
N LEU A 146 13.58 6.02 7.48
CA LEU A 146 13.06 5.57 6.19
C LEU A 146 12.85 4.06 6.15
N ALA A 147 13.78 3.27 6.71
CA ALA A 147 13.65 1.82 6.82
C ALA A 147 12.40 1.41 7.62
N VAL A 148 12.18 2.02 8.80
CA VAL A 148 10.96 1.82 9.62
C VAL A 148 9.69 2.19 8.84
N GLY A 149 9.76 3.26 8.04
CA GLY A 149 8.64 3.68 7.18
C GLY A 149 8.28 2.64 6.14
N TYR A 150 9.29 2.12 5.42
CA TYR A 150 9.11 1.11 4.38
C TYR A 150 8.71 -0.26 4.94
N GLU A 151 9.19 -0.63 6.13
CA GLU A 151 8.76 -1.82 6.88
C GLU A 151 7.25 -1.79 7.13
N LYS A 152 6.74 -0.67 7.67
CA LYS A 152 5.30 -0.48 7.94
C LYS A 152 4.43 -0.47 6.68
N ASP A 153 5.00 -0.07 5.55
CA ASP A 153 4.34 -0.10 4.25
C ASP A 153 4.49 -1.44 3.52
N ASN A 154 5.04 -2.46 4.19
CA ASN A 154 5.29 -3.79 3.64
C ASN A 154 6.16 -3.79 2.36
N GLN A 155 6.99 -2.76 2.19
CA GLN A 155 7.97 -2.64 1.10
C GLN A 155 9.34 -3.12 1.58
N MET A 156 9.43 -4.39 1.95
CA MET A 156 10.61 -4.94 2.63
C MET A 156 11.92 -4.84 1.84
N PRO A 157 11.98 -5.03 0.50
CA PRO A 157 13.22 -4.81 -0.26
C PRO A 157 13.81 -3.41 -0.08
N LYS A 158 12.94 -2.37 -0.05
CA LYS A 158 13.37 -0.98 0.17
C LYS A 158 13.77 -0.75 1.63
N ALA A 159 13.07 -1.38 2.58
CA ALA A 159 13.44 -1.32 3.99
C ALA A 159 14.85 -1.86 4.22
N VAL A 160 15.18 -3.01 3.63
CA VAL A 160 16.52 -3.61 3.65
C VAL A 160 17.55 -2.66 3.04
N GLU A 161 17.26 -2.06 1.89
CA GLU A 161 18.17 -1.12 1.24
C GLU A 161 18.46 0.11 2.11
N MET A 162 17.43 0.73 2.68
CA MET A 162 17.58 1.89 3.56
C MET A 162 18.35 1.52 4.83
N LEU A 163 18.11 0.34 5.40
CA LEU A 163 18.83 -0.14 6.58
C LEU A 163 20.32 -0.38 6.28
N LYS A 164 20.65 -0.99 5.13
CA LYS A 164 22.04 -1.16 4.66
C LYS A 164 22.74 0.18 4.52
N ARG A 165 22.08 1.20 3.97
CA ARG A 165 22.60 2.58 3.90
C ARG A 165 22.82 3.18 5.29
N ALA A 166 21.89 2.95 6.22
CA ALA A 166 21.99 3.44 7.60
C ALA A 166 23.26 2.92 8.29
N ILE A 167 23.49 1.60 8.23
CA ILE A 167 24.67 0.94 8.81
C ILE A 167 25.96 1.44 8.15
N SER A 168 25.93 1.60 6.82
CA SER A 168 27.10 2.06 6.06
C SER A 168 27.55 3.48 6.41
N VAL A 169 26.61 4.36 6.75
CA VAL A 169 26.89 5.76 7.11
C VAL A 169 27.10 5.93 8.62
N GLY A 170 26.65 4.96 9.42
CA GLY A 170 26.86 4.89 10.86
C GLY A 170 28.33 4.92 11.25
N LYS A 171 28.63 5.55 12.40
CA LYS A 171 29.97 5.47 13.01
C LYS A 171 30.11 4.13 13.74
N GLN A 172 31.34 3.75 14.10
CA GLN A 172 31.56 2.60 14.99
C GLN A 172 30.70 2.71 16.26
N GLY A 173 30.04 1.60 16.63
CA GLY A 173 29.11 1.53 17.75
C GLY A 173 27.69 2.01 17.46
N TRP A 174 27.39 2.54 16.27
CA TRP A 174 26.03 2.85 15.88
C TRP A 174 25.28 1.56 15.50
N SER A 175 24.14 1.30 16.15
CA SER A 175 23.26 0.20 15.82
C SER A 175 21.93 0.69 15.24
N PRO A 176 21.37 0.00 14.23
CA PRO A 176 20.01 0.26 13.79
C PRO A 176 18.97 -0.09 14.85
N ASN A 177 17.72 0.28 14.58
CA ASN A 177 16.59 -0.19 15.38
C ASN A 177 16.50 -1.73 15.32
N SER A 178 16.49 -2.39 16.49
CA SER A 178 16.45 -3.86 16.59
C SER A 178 15.24 -4.46 15.88
N VAL A 179 14.05 -3.88 16.04
CA VAL A 179 12.81 -4.43 15.47
C VAL A 179 12.85 -4.42 13.94
N THR A 180 13.31 -3.31 13.35
CA THR A 180 13.45 -3.20 11.90
C THR A 180 14.57 -4.08 11.37
N LEU A 181 15.67 -4.24 12.12
CA LEU A 181 16.74 -5.17 11.78
C LEU A 181 16.25 -6.62 11.79
N ASP A 182 15.56 -7.04 12.84
CA ASP A 182 14.98 -8.39 12.96
C ASP A 182 14.01 -8.66 11.81
N SER A 183 13.11 -7.70 11.52
CA SER A 183 12.14 -7.83 10.42
C SER A 183 12.81 -7.94 9.04
N CYS A 184 13.91 -7.21 8.82
CA CYS A 184 14.69 -7.30 7.59
C CYS A 184 15.40 -8.66 7.47
N LEU A 185 15.96 -9.17 8.57
CA LEU A 185 16.63 -10.48 8.58
C LEU A 185 15.63 -11.62 8.36
N ASP A 186 14.46 -11.58 8.99
CA ASP A 186 13.39 -12.57 8.81
C ASP A 186 12.89 -12.61 7.37
N TYR A 187 12.80 -11.43 6.73
CA TYR A 187 12.46 -11.35 5.31
C TYR A 187 13.51 -11.99 4.41
N LEU A 188 14.79 -11.69 4.63
CA LEU A 188 15.88 -12.26 3.82
C LEU A 188 15.97 -13.79 4.02
N GLU A 189 15.78 -14.26 5.25
CA GLU A 189 15.71 -15.68 5.57
C GLU A 189 14.55 -16.36 4.82
N GLY A 190 13.35 -15.77 4.84
CA GLY A 190 12.18 -16.30 4.12
C GLY A 190 12.25 -16.19 2.60
N GLN A 191 13.15 -15.38 2.04
CA GLN A 191 13.42 -15.33 0.60
C GLN A 191 14.60 -16.23 0.17
N GLU A 192 15.25 -16.90 1.13
CA GLU A 192 16.49 -17.67 0.88
C GLU A 192 17.62 -16.80 0.25
N ASP A 193 17.59 -15.49 0.49
CA ASP A 193 18.53 -14.51 -0.07
C ASP A 193 19.83 -14.50 0.73
N VAL A 194 20.66 -15.52 0.52
CA VAL A 194 21.94 -15.69 1.21
C VAL A 194 22.88 -14.50 0.96
N ASP A 195 22.91 -13.96 -0.26
CA ASP A 195 23.73 -12.81 -0.61
C ASP A 195 23.29 -11.55 0.15
N GLY A 196 21.97 -11.33 0.23
CA GLY A 196 21.38 -10.26 1.01
C GLY A 196 21.77 -10.31 2.49
N VAL A 197 21.75 -11.51 3.08
CA VAL A 197 22.19 -11.77 4.47
C VAL A 197 23.70 -11.54 4.62
N LYS A 198 24.54 -12.11 3.73
CA LYS A 198 26.01 -11.94 3.74
C LYS A 198 26.42 -10.47 3.71
N ASP A 199 25.79 -9.68 2.84
CA ASP A 199 26.02 -8.24 2.74
C ASP A 199 25.67 -7.50 4.03
N MET A 200 24.51 -7.80 4.62
CA MET A 200 24.06 -7.16 5.86
C MET A 200 24.99 -7.50 7.03
N ILE A 201 25.40 -8.76 7.16
CA ILE A 201 26.37 -9.24 8.15
C ILE A 201 27.71 -8.52 8.00
N ARG A 202 28.22 -8.38 6.77
CA ARG A 202 29.47 -7.65 6.49
C ARG A 202 29.38 -6.19 6.93
N LEU A 203 28.23 -5.54 6.76
CA LEU A 203 28.01 -4.17 7.22
C LEU A 203 27.95 -4.10 8.76
N LEU A 204 27.19 -5.00 9.39
CA LEU A 204 27.04 -5.03 10.86
C LEU A 204 28.36 -5.27 11.59
N LYS A 205 29.25 -6.09 11.03
CA LYS A 205 30.60 -6.32 11.56
C LYS A 205 31.45 -5.05 11.65
N LYS A 206 31.26 -4.10 10.73
CA LYS A 206 31.97 -2.82 10.77
C LYS A 206 31.47 -1.93 11.91
N SER A 207 30.20 -2.07 12.29
CA SER A 207 29.59 -1.31 13.38
C SER A 207 29.84 -1.89 14.76
N GLY A 208 30.05 -3.20 14.90
CA GLY A 208 30.30 -3.85 16.19
C GLY A 208 30.30 -5.38 16.12
N PRO A 209 30.47 -6.05 17.28
CA PRO A 209 30.39 -7.51 17.36
C PRO A 209 28.97 -7.98 17.02
N LEU A 210 28.88 -9.07 16.27
CA LEU A 210 27.61 -9.69 15.94
C LEU A 210 27.08 -10.51 17.12
N THR A 211 25.76 -10.62 17.20
CA THR A 211 25.09 -11.51 18.13
C THR A 211 25.03 -12.93 17.55
N ARG A 212 24.95 -13.92 18.43
CA ARG A 212 24.84 -15.33 18.05
C ARG A 212 23.66 -15.60 17.11
N ASP A 213 22.50 -15.01 17.43
CA ASP A 213 21.26 -15.16 16.66
C ASP A 213 21.42 -14.80 15.16
N ILE A 214 22.29 -13.83 14.84
CA ILE A 214 22.55 -13.43 13.46
C ILE A 214 23.27 -14.57 12.69
N TYR A 215 24.19 -15.29 13.34
CA TYR A 215 24.84 -16.46 12.73
C TYR A 215 23.87 -17.63 12.56
N HIS A 216 22.99 -17.85 13.55
CA HIS A 216 21.96 -18.89 13.43
C HIS A 216 21.00 -18.60 12.29
N ARG A 217 20.57 -17.34 12.09
CA ARG A 217 19.78 -16.92 10.93
C ARG A 217 20.52 -17.19 9.62
N TRP A 218 21.79 -16.78 9.52
CA TRP A 218 22.60 -17.02 8.32
C TRP A 218 22.73 -18.52 8.00
N LEU A 219 22.99 -19.36 9.01
CA LEU A 219 23.05 -20.81 8.84
C LEU A 219 21.73 -21.37 8.29
N ARG A 220 20.59 -20.95 8.85
CA ARG A 220 19.27 -21.39 8.36
C ARG A 220 19.02 -20.95 6.92
N THR A 221 19.37 -19.72 6.56
CA THR A 221 19.26 -19.24 5.17
C THR A 221 20.15 -20.05 4.22
N CYS A 222 21.41 -20.34 4.59
CA CYS A 222 22.30 -21.18 3.78
C CYS A 222 21.75 -22.60 3.60
N VAL A 223 21.27 -23.22 4.68
CA VAL A 223 20.67 -24.57 4.62
C VAL A 223 19.44 -24.59 3.72
N ALA A 224 18.56 -23.60 3.83
CA ALA A 224 17.36 -23.51 2.99
C ALA A 224 17.71 -23.33 1.50
N ALA A 225 18.68 -22.46 1.20
CA ALA A 225 19.13 -22.20 -0.17
C ALA A 225 20.04 -23.31 -0.75
N GLY A 226 20.48 -24.29 0.06
CA GLY A 226 21.47 -25.29 -0.32
C GLY A 226 22.89 -24.73 -0.52
N ASP A 227 23.20 -23.57 0.06
CA ASP A 227 24.53 -22.93 -0.01
C ASP A 227 25.48 -23.46 1.08
N SER A 228 26.77 -23.17 0.94
CA SER A 228 27.83 -23.56 1.87
C SER A 228 27.61 -22.98 3.27
N VAL A 229 27.44 -23.87 4.24
CA VAL A 229 27.38 -23.55 5.68
C VAL A 229 28.75 -23.43 6.34
N TYR A 230 29.81 -23.92 5.68
CA TYR A 230 31.17 -23.95 6.24
C TYR A 230 31.71 -22.54 6.48
N GLU A 231 31.45 -21.61 5.55
CA GLU A 231 31.86 -20.20 5.69
C GLU A 231 31.28 -19.58 6.95
N VAL A 232 30.02 -19.88 7.26
CA VAL A 232 29.31 -19.34 8.42
C VAL A 232 29.89 -19.90 9.72
N VAL A 233 30.15 -21.21 9.77
CA VAL A 233 30.70 -21.90 10.94
C VAL A 233 32.12 -21.40 11.25
N ASP A 234 32.97 -21.29 10.24
CA ASP A 234 34.34 -20.82 10.43
C ASP A 234 34.36 -19.35 10.85
N GLN A 235 33.51 -18.54 10.23
CA GLN A 235 33.38 -17.14 10.61
C GLN A 235 32.84 -16.96 12.03
N SER A 236 31.86 -17.76 12.45
CA SER A 236 31.33 -17.79 13.82
C SER A 236 32.43 -18.11 14.83
N LYS A 237 33.28 -19.11 14.55
CA LYS A 237 34.43 -19.47 15.40
C LYS A 237 35.46 -18.35 15.50
N MET A 238 35.77 -17.69 14.37
CA MET A 238 36.68 -16.54 14.33
C MET A 238 36.17 -15.38 15.19
N ASP A 239 34.85 -15.21 15.25
CA ASP A 239 34.20 -14.19 16.06
C ASP A 239 33.97 -14.63 17.53
N GLY A 240 34.52 -15.79 17.93
CA GLY A 240 34.54 -16.28 19.32
C GLY A 240 33.35 -17.15 19.72
N PHE A 241 32.49 -17.55 18.78
CA PHE A 241 31.32 -18.39 19.04
C PHE A 241 31.61 -19.86 18.72
N SER A 242 31.42 -20.74 19.69
CA SER A 242 31.51 -22.20 19.49
C SER A 242 30.26 -22.75 18.81
N VAL A 243 30.40 -23.88 18.13
CA VAL A 243 29.26 -24.68 17.65
C VAL A 243 28.45 -25.11 18.87
N ASP A 244 27.20 -24.66 18.95
CA ASP A 244 26.26 -25.03 20.01
C ASP A 244 25.25 -26.07 19.53
N GLU A 245 24.49 -26.64 20.46
CA GLU A 245 23.48 -27.66 20.15
C GLU A 245 22.47 -27.18 19.10
N GLU A 246 22.17 -25.88 19.05
CA GLU A 246 21.27 -25.30 18.07
C GLU A 246 21.89 -25.26 16.67
N THR A 247 23.18 -24.89 16.57
CA THR A 247 23.94 -24.99 15.31
C THR A 247 23.94 -26.43 14.78
N ASP A 248 24.19 -27.41 15.65
CA ASP A 248 24.20 -28.83 15.27
C ASP A 248 22.82 -29.32 14.80
N LYS A 249 21.72 -28.85 15.40
CA LYS A 249 20.36 -29.17 14.94
C LYS A 249 20.08 -28.58 13.56
N ILE A 250 20.47 -27.34 13.30
CA ILE A 250 20.27 -26.68 12.00
C ILE A 250 21.01 -27.46 10.90
N LEU A 251 22.27 -27.85 11.15
CA LEU A 251 23.08 -28.62 10.21
C LEU A 251 22.50 -30.01 9.92
N LYS A 252 21.99 -30.72 10.94
CA LYS A 252 21.35 -32.04 10.78
C LYS A 252 20.04 -31.96 9.99
N THR A 253 19.27 -30.90 10.16
CA THR A 253 17.99 -30.71 9.47
C THR A 253 18.21 -30.56 7.96
N GLY A 254 19.26 -29.84 7.55
CA GLY A 254 19.63 -29.67 6.15
C GLY A 254 20.16 -30.91 5.43
N GLN A 255 20.65 -31.93 6.16
CA GLN A 255 21.16 -33.18 5.58
C GLN A 255 20.07 -34.25 5.37
N SER A 256 18.82 -33.98 5.77
CA SER A 256 17.72 -34.96 5.76
C SER A 256 16.71 -34.78 4.61
N LEU A 257 16.94 -33.83 3.71
CA LEU A 257 16.18 -33.59 2.48
C LEU A 257 17.00 -34.06 1.26
#